data_AF-Q2QDC8-F1
#
_entry.id   AF-Q2QDC8-F1
#
_cell.length_a   1.000
_cell.length_b   1.000
_cell.length_c   1.000
_cell.angle_alpha   90.00
_cell.angle_beta   90.00
_cell.angle_gamma   90.00
#
_symmetry.space_group_name_H-M   'P 1'
#
loop_
_entity.id
_entity.type
_entity.pdbx_description
1 polymer ?
#
loop_
_entity_poly.entity_id
_entity_poly.type
_entity_poly.pdbx_seq_one_letter_code
_entity_poly.pdbx_strand_id
1 'polypeptide(L)'
;ATKTQLIFDEISKTLGGYPVDFQGARILTGSEEGSLGWVTVNYLLGTFHTYLGSWVHPTGGQTFGAMDLGGASTQMTFQPTGAIQDKDTEMFFRLYGYNYTIYTHSYLCYGQDQVFKRLLANILQGWSSGLVAHPCYAKGYRANISLASVFNSPCVPSGPADLSVNVTVEGTGDPTECHRAIGNVFNFSACQSKADCSFDGVYQPPAQGEFY
;
A
#
# COMPACT_ATOMS: atom_id res chain seq x y z
N ALA A 1 -8.23 -16.08 -23.20
CA ALA A 1 -8.21 -15.76 -21.75
C ALA A 1 -7.01 -14.84 -21.47
N THR A 2 -7.13 -13.86 -20.57
CA THR A 2 -5.98 -13.05 -20.10
C THR A 2 -5.10 -13.89 -19.17
N LYS A 3 -3.85 -13.48 -18.93
CA LYS A 3 -2.98 -14.17 -17.95
C LYS A 3 -3.62 -14.23 -16.56
N THR A 4 -4.25 -13.14 -16.13
CA THR A 4 -5.01 -13.06 -14.88
C THR A 4 -6.11 -14.11 -14.84
N GLN A 5 -6.90 -14.26 -15.92
CA GLN A 5 -7.97 -15.25 -15.97
C GLN A 5 -7.43 -16.68 -15.79
N LEU A 6 -6.34 -17.02 -16.48
CA LEU A 6 -5.73 -18.35 -16.38
C LEU A 6 -5.29 -18.69 -14.94
N ILE A 7 -4.80 -17.70 -14.19
CA ILE A 7 -4.43 -17.87 -12.78
C ILE A 7 -5.68 -18.15 -11.93
N PHE A 8 -6.76 -17.38 -12.11
CA PHE A 8 -8.00 -17.58 -11.36
C PHE A 8 -8.71 -18.89 -11.71
N ASP A 9 -8.62 -19.33 -12.97
CA ASP A 9 -9.15 -20.63 -13.41
C ASP A 9 -8.42 -21.77 -12.68
N GLU A 10 -7.08 -21.71 -12.59
CA GLU A 10 -6.30 -22.73 -11.89
C GLU A 10 -6.51 -22.69 -10.36
N ILE A 11 -6.65 -21.50 -9.76
CA ILE A 11 -7.01 -21.35 -8.34
C ILE A 11 -8.37 -22.00 -8.07
N SER A 12 -9.37 -21.68 -8.89
CA SER A 12 -10.74 -22.18 -8.70
C SER A 12 -10.81 -23.70 -8.86
N LYS A 13 -10.11 -24.25 -9.85
CA LYS A 13 -9.96 -25.69 -10.05
C LYS A 13 -9.29 -26.36 -8.84
N THR A 14 -8.21 -25.78 -8.34
CA THR A 14 -7.44 -26.34 -7.23
C THR A 14 -8.24 -26.30 -5.94
N LEU A 15 -8.75 -25.13 -5.54
CA LEU A 15 -9.47 -24.94 -4.28
C LEU A 15 -10.83 -25.65 -4.29
N GLY A 16 -11.50 -25.71 -5.44
CA GLY A 16 -12.75 -26.47 -5.60
C GLY A 16 -12.59 -27.99 -5.49
N GLY A 17 -11.35 -28.51 -5.55
CA GLY A 17 -11.05 -29.93 -5.32
C GLY A 17 -10.93 -30.33 -3.84
N TYR A 18 -10.87 -29.36 -2.92
CA TYR A 18 -10.76 -29.61 -1.49
C TYR A 18 -12.14 -29.72 -0.82
N PRO A 19 -12.25 -30.42 0.33
CA PRO A 19 -13.51 -30.58 1.05
C PRO A 19 -13.85 -29.34 1.90
N VAL A 20 -13.87 -28.16 1.28
CA VAL A 20 -14.29 -26.88 1.87
C VAL A 20 -15.35 -26.25 0.99
N ASP A 21 -16.22 -25.43 1.59
CA ASP A 21 -17.21 -24.66 0.84
C ASP A 21 -16.53 -23.46 0.14
N PHE A 22 -15.95 -23.71 -1.04
CA PHE A 22 -15.23 -22.69 -1.79
C PHE A 22 -16.19 -21.66 -2.40
N GLN A 23 -16.11 -20.42 -1.92
CA GLN A 23 -16.99 -19.31 -2.31
C GLN A 23 -16.45 -18.46 -3.48
N GLY A 24 -15.39 -18.91 -4.15
CA GLY A 24 -14.79 -18.23 -5.30
C GLY A 24 -13.49 -17.49 -4.98
N ALA A 25 -12.83 -17.02 -6.04
CA ALA A 25 -11.58 -16.27 -5.97
C ALA A 25 -11.71 -14.98 -6.79
N ARG A 26 -11.27 -13.86 -6.20
CA ARG A 26 -11.32 -12.53 -6.84
C ARG A 26 -10.18 -11.64 -6.35
N ILE A 27 -9.90 -10.59 -7.11
CA ILE A 27 -9.03 -9.49 -6.65
C ILE A 27 -9.89 -8.54 -5.82
N LEU A 28 -9.41 -8.16 -4.63
CA LEU A 28 -10.04 -7.09 -3.84
C LEU A 28 -9.71 -5.73 -4.47
N THR A 29 -10.66 -4.81 -4.44
CA THR A 29 -10.33 -3.40 -4.67
C THR A 29 -9.49 -2.87 -3.51
N GLY A 30 -8.72 -1.81 -3.74
CA GLY A 30 -7.92 -1.19 -2.67
C GLY A 30 -8.78 -0.68 -1.50
N SER A 31 -9.98 -0.17 -1.79
CA SER A 31 -10.94 0.27 -0.76
C SER A 31 -11.50 -0.90 0.05
N GLU A 32 -11.71 -2.07 -0.57
CA GLU A 32 -12.09 -3.29 0.17
C GLU A 32 -10.95 -3.77 1.07
N GLU A 33 -9.72 -3.83 0.56
CA GLU A 33 -8.55 -4.25 1.35
C GLU A 33 -8.35 -3.36 2.59
N GLY A 34 -8.31 -2.03 2.40
CA GLY A 34 -8.16 -1.09 3.51
C GLY A 34 -9.32 -1.12 4.51
N SER A 35 -10.57 -1.13 4.02
CA SER A 35 -11.74 -1.14 4.89
C SER A 35 -11.93 -2.43 5.68
N LEU A 36 -11.65 -3.60 5.07
CA LEU A 36 -11.70 -4.88 5.79
C LEU A 36 -10.57 -4.99 6.83
N GLY A 37 -9.39 -4.43 6.56
CA GLY A 37 -8.33 -4.27 7.55
C GLY A 37 -8.78 -3.44 8.76
N TRP A 38 -9.41 -2.29 8.51
CA TRP A 38 -9.97 -1.42 9.55
C TRP A 38 -11.07 -2.12 10.37
N VAL A 39 -11.97 -2.88 9.73
CA VAL A 39 -12.99 -3.69 10.43
C VAL A 39 -12.30 -4.72 11.34
N THR A 40 -11.23 -5.36 10.86
CA THR A 40 -10.49 -6.37 11.62
C THR A 40 -9.85 -5.79 12.87
N VAL A 41 -9.12 -4.66 12.75
CA VAL A 41 -8.50 -3.96 13.89
C VAL A 41 -9.55 -3.63 14.95
N ASN A 42 -10.63 -2.99 14.53
CA ASN A 42 -11.67 -2.51 15.44
C ASN A 42 -12.53 -3.63 16.04
N TYR A 43 -12.72 -4.73 15.32
CA TYR A 43 -13.35 -5.93 15.86
C TYR A 43 -12.50 -6.56 16.97
N LEU A 44 -11.20 -6.77 16.70
CA LEU A 44 -10.29 -7.41 17.66
C LEU A 44 -10.06 -6.56 18.92
N LEU A 45 -10.07 -5.23 18.77
CA LEU A 45 -9.94 -4.29 19.89
C LEU A 45 -11.28 -3.97 20.58
N GLY A 46 -12.39 -4.54 20.12
CA GLY A 46 -13.71 -4.37 20.76
C GLY A 46 -14.27 -2.95 20.70
N THR A 47 -13.94 -2.17 19.66
CA THR A 47 -14.41 -0.77 19.56
C THR A 47 -15.83 -0.65 19.00
N PHE A 48 -16.34 -1.70 18.35
CA PHE A 48 -17.71 -1.70 17.84
C PHE A 48 -18.76 -2.06 18.90
N HIS A 49 -18.37 -2.83 19.91
CA HIS A 49 -19.28 -3.31 20.95
C HIS A 49 -18.49 -3.66 22.21
N THR A 50 -19.08 -3.41 23.38
CA THR A 50 -18.56 -3.83 24.67
C THR A 50 -19.65 -4.56 25.46
N TYR A 51 -19.27 -5.49 26.33
CA TYR A 51 -20.21 -6.24 27.15
C TYR A 51 -20.21 -5.70 28.58
N LEU A 52 -21.31 -5.02 28.96
CA LEU A 52 -21.56 -4.49 30.30
C LEU A 52 -22.86 -5.08 30.87
N GLY A 53 -22.98 -6.41 30.86
CA GLY A 53 -24.22 -7.14 31.17
C GLY A 53 -25.22 -7.22 30.01
N SER A 54 -25.01 -6.40 28.97
CA SER A 54 -25.59 -6.54 27.63
C SER A 54 -24.59 -5.99 26.60
N TRP A 55 -24.74 -6.37 25.33
CA TRP A 55 -23.95 -5.80 24.25
C TRP A 55 -24.38 -4.35 24.03
N VAL A 56 -23.47 -3.41 24.32
CA VAL A 56 -23.71 -1.98 24.17
C VAL A 56 -22.59 -1.36 23.32
N HIS A 57 -22.90 -0.25 22.67
CA HIS A 57 -21.89 0.52 21.95
C HIS A 57 -20.97 1.25 22.93
N PRO A 58 -19.64 1.18 22.75
CA PRO A 58 -18.72 1.81 23.68
C PRO A 58 -18.92 3.33 23.74
N THR A 59 -18.98 3.87 24.96
CA THR A 59 -19.12 5.31 25.19
C THR A 59 -17.93 6.05 24.58
N GLY A 60 -18.21 6.98 23.66
CA GLY A 60 -17.18 7.73 22.92
C GLY A 60 -16.96 7.24 21.49
N GLY A 61 -17.31 5.98 21.16
CA GLY A 61 -17.44 5.48 19.79
C GLY A 61 -16.21 5.67 18.88
N GLN A 62 -15.03 5.88 19.45
CA GLN A 62 -13.81 6.09 18.68
C GLN A 62 -13.30 4.76 18.15
N THR A 63 -13.02 4.72 16.86
CA THR A 63 -12.39 3.59 16.19
C THR A 63 -10.93 3.91 15.94
N PHE A 64 -10.10 2.88 15.94
CA PHE A 64 -8.71 3.00 15.48
C PHE A 64 -8.67 3.14 13.97
N GLY A 65 -7.70 3.88 13.46
CA GLY A 65 -7.28 3.79 12.07
C GLY A 65 -6.45 2.53 11.82
N ALA A 66 -6.31 2.16 10.56
CA ALA A 66 -5.50 1.04 10.09
C ALA A 66 -4.56 1.51 8.97
N MET A 67 -3.28 1.18 9.09
CA MET A 67 -2.28 1.33 8.03
C MET A 67 -1.73 -0.05 7.66
N ASP A 68 -1.87 -0.42 6.38
CA ASP A 68 -1.34 -1.68 5.87
C ASP A 68 -0.21 -1.40 4.87
N LEU A 69 0.90 -2.12 4.98
CA LEU A 69 2.05 -1.99 4.08
C LEU A 69 2.37 -3.36 3.49
N GLY A 70 1.86 -3.58 2.28
CA GLY A 70 2.19 -4.75 1.48
C GLY A 70 3.44 -4.54 0.61
N GLY A 71 3.72 -5.54 -0.24
CA GLY A 71 4.80 -5.45 -1.23
C GLY A 71 4.44 -4.53 -2.42
N ALA A 72 3.16 -4.47 -2.81
CA ALA A 72 2.71 -3.76 -4.02
C ALA A 72 1.96 -2.45 -3.77
N SER A 73 1.23 -2.37 -2.67
CA SER A 73 0.45 -1.20 -2.24
C SER A 73 0.59 -0.96 -0.75
N THR A 74 0.14 0.20 -0.31
CA THR A 74 -0.09 0.53 1.10
C THR A 74 -1.45 1.19 1.23
N GLN A 75 -2.12 0.97 2.35
CA GLN A 75 -3.47 1.45 2.60
C GLN A 75 -3.49 2.29 3.88
N MET A 76 -4.35 3.30 3.90
CA MET A 76 -4.67 4.06 5.10
C MET A 76 -6.18 4.21 5.20
N THR A 77 -6.73 3.77 6.33
CA THR A 77 -8.18 3.76 6.56
C THR A 77 -8.52 4.24 7.97
N PHE A 78 -9.40 5.21 8.11
CA PHE A 78 -9.83 5.72 9.42
C PHE A 78 -11.16 6.47 9.33
N GLN A 79 -11.80 6.71 10.48
CA GLN A 79 -12.99 7.55 10.58
C GLN A 79 -12.60 9.02 10.83
N PRO A 80 -12.81 9.95 9.87
CA PRO A 80 -12.55 11.37 10.08
C PRO A 80 -13.63 12.06 10.92
N THR A 81 -13.32 13.22 11.53
CA THR A 81 -14.31 14.03 12.29
C THR A 81 -15.25 14.81 11.36
N GLY A 82 -14.79 15.14 10.14
CA GLY A 82 -15.55 15.90 9.15
C GLY A 82 -16.09 15.04 8.01
N ALA A 83 -16.81 15.68 7.10
CA ALA A 83 -17.25 15.04 5.86
C ALA A 83 -16.04 14.72 4.96
N ILE A 84 -16.09 13.54 4.34
CA ILE A 84 -15.14 13.14 3.31
C ILE A 84 -15.54 13.87 2.02
N GLN A 85 -14.61 14.66 1.49
CA GLN A 85 -14.85 15.51 0.32
C GLN A 85 -14.78 14.70 -0.98
N ASP A 86 -13.84 13.76 -1.06
CA ASP A 86 -13.71 12.85 -2.18
C ASP A 86 -14.52 11.57 -1.93
N LYS A 87 -15.67 11.45 -2.58
CA LYS A 87 -16.59 10.33 -2.41
C LYS A 87 -16.05 8.99 -2.91
N ASP A 88 -15.02 8.98 -3.77
CA ASP A 88 -14.38 7.74 -4.19
C ASP A 88 -13.49 7.15 -3.09
N THR A 89 -13.14 7.95 -2.07
CA THR A 89 -12.40 7.52 -0.86
C THR A 89 -13.31 7.25 0.35
N GLU A 90 -14.64 7.39 0.18
CA GLU A 90 -15.62 7.17 1.23
C GLU A 90 -16.14 5.72 1.20
N MET A 91 -16.11 5.04 2.35
CA MET A 91 -16.77 3.75 2.54
C MET A 91 -17.77 3.82 3.70
N PHE A 92 -18.92 3.19 3.52
CA PHE A 92 -19.99 3.14 4.51
C PHE A 92 -20.19 1.72 5.01
N PHE A 93 -20.26 1.56 6.34
CA PHE A 93 -20.63 0.31 6.99
C PHE A 93 -21.74 0.53 8.01
N ARG A 94 -22.61 -0.47 8.15
CA ARG A 94 -23.50 -0.59 9.30
C ARG A 94 -23.10 -1.80 10.13
N LEU A 95 -22.43 -1.57 11.25
CA LEU A 95 -21.86 -2.60 12.11
C LEU A 95 -22.52 -2.52 13.49
N TYR A 96 -23.04 -3.66 13.97
CA TYR A 96 -23.69 -3.75 15.28
C TYR A 96 -24.82 -2.72 15.51
N GLY A 97 -25.50 -2.31 14.43
CA GLY A 97 -26.57 -1.32 14.47
C GLY A 97 -26.14 0.14 14.27
N TYR A 98 -24.84 0.42 14.25
CA TYR A 98 -24.26 1.76 14.13
C TYR A 98 -23.68 2.00 12.74
N ASN A 99 -23.80 3.25 12.29
CA ASN A 99 -23.31 3.69 10.99
C ASN A 99 -21.88 4.23 11.13
N TYR A 100 -21.01 3.79 10.23
CA TYR A 100 -19.62 4.23 10.15
C TYR A 100 -19.36 4.70 8.72
N THR A 101 -18.92 5.94 8.59
CA THR A 101 -18.41 6.48 7.34
C THR A 101 -16.91 6.69 7.51
N ILE A 102 -16.11 5.98 6.74
CA ILE A 102 -14.65 5.95 6.87
C ILE A 102 -14.00 6.44 5.58
N TYR A 103 -12.85 7.09 5.74
CA TYR A 103 -11.92 7.35 4.64
C TYR A 103 -11.09 6.10 4.43
N THR A 104 -10.92 5.68 3.18
CA THR A 104 -9.98 4.62 2.80
C THR A 104 -9.32 4.97 1.48
N HIS A 105 -8.01 4.78 1.41
CA HIS A 105 -7.29 4.89 0.15
C HIS A 105 -6.18 3.85 0.08
N SER A 106 -5.94 3.35 -1.13
CA SER A 106 -4.90 2.37 -1.45
C SER A 106 -3.94 2.95 -2.46
N TYR A 107 -2.70 3.19 -2.04
CA TYR A 107 -1.63 3.70 -2.87
C TYR A 107 -0.95 2.54 -3.60
N LEU A 108 -1.47 2.18 -4.77
CA LEU A 108 -0.82 1.20 -5.64
C LEU A 108 0.57 1.72 -6.05
N CYS A 109 1.56 0.82 -6.17
CA CYS A 109 2.96 1.14 -6.43
C CYS A 109 3.71 1.83 -5.27
N TYR A 110 3.09 1.91 -4.09
CA TYR A 110 3.70 2.40 -2.86
C TYR A 110 3.88 1.32 -1.78
N GLY A 111 3.64 0.05 -2.12
CA GLY A 111 4.13 -1.07 -1.31
C GLY A 111 5.65 -1.18 -1.36
N GLN A 112 6.23 -1.83 -0.36
CA GLN A 112 7.68 -1.84 -0.12
C GLN A 112 8.50 -2.29 -1.34
N ASP A 113 8.13 -3.40 -1.99
CA ASP A 113 8.88 -3.94 -3.13
C ASP A 113 8.82 -3.00 -4.33
N GLN A 114 7.66 -2.38 -4.58
CA GLN A 114 7.49 -1.47 -5.71
C GLN A 114 8.21 -0.14 -5.48
N VAL A 115 8.22 0.36 -4.24
CA VAL A 115 9.03 1.53 -3.86
C VAL A 115 10.51 1.22 -4.05
N PHE A 116 11.00 0.03 -3.66
CA PHE A 116 12.39 -0.33 -3.90
C PHE A 116 12.74 -0.45 -5.38
N LYS A 117 11.85 -0.98 -6.22
CA LYS A 117 12.05 -0.98 -7.68
C LYS A 117 12.10 0.45 -8.25
N ARG A 118 11.18 1.32 -7.83
CA ARG A 118 11.14 2.74 -8.25
C ARG A 118 12.37 3.51 -7.78
N LEU A 119 12.79 3.28 -6.54
CA LEU A 119 14.01 3.87 -5.97
C LEU A 119 15.24 3.46 -6.78
N LEU A 120 15.41 2.16 -7.04
CA LEU A 120 16.53 1.67 -7.84
C LEU A 120 16.47 2.23 -9.27
N ALA A 121 15.29 2.26 -9.90
CA ALA A 121 15.12 2.86 -11.21
C ALA A 121 15.50 4.35 -11.24
N ASN A 122 15.15 5.11 -10.20
CA ASN A 122 15.56 6.52 -10.04
C ASN A 122 17.07 6.66 -9.89
N ILE A 123 17.73 5.80 -9.11
CA ILE A 123 19.20 5.79 -8.96
C ILE A 123 19.88 5.44 -10.29
N LEU A 124 19.26 4.57 -11.09
CA LEU A 124 19.77 4.17 -12.41
C LEU A 124 19.53 5.20 -13.53
N GLN A 125 18.87 6.33 -13.26
CA GLN A 125 18.69 7.37 -14.28
C GLN A 125 20.04 7.91 -14.76
N GLY A 126 20.30 7.78 -16.06
CA GLY A 126 21.57 8.18 -16.67
C GLY A 126 22.73 7.19 -16.45
N TRP A 127 22.49 6.07 -15.78
CA TRP A 127 23.47 4.98 -15.69
C TRP A 127 23.58 4.24 -17.02
N SER A 128 24.82 3.95 -17.43
CA SER A 128 25.12 3.21 -18.68
C SER A 128 25.87 1.91 -18.44
N SER A 129 26.76 1.86 -17.45
CA SER A 129 27.54 0.67 -17.10
C SER A 129 28.23 0.83 -15.75
N GLY A 130 28.66 -0.29 -15.16
CA GLY A 130 29.50 -0.31 -13.97
C GLY A 130 28.73 -0.29 -12.65
N LEU A 131 29.44 0.09 -11.59
CA LEU A 131 28.97 0.04 -10.22
C LEU A 131 28.03 1.21 -9.89
N VAL A 132 26.95 0.94 -9.17
CA VAL A 132 25.99 1.94 -8.70
C VAL A 132 25.95 1.98 -7.18
N ALA A 133 26.12 3.17 -6.62
CA ALA A 133 26.00 3.39 -5.18
C ALA A 133 24.53 3.42 -4.76
N HIS A 134 24.16 2.64 -3.74
CA HIS A 134 22.79 2.58 -3.22
C HIS A 134 22.75 3.05 -1.76
N PRO A 135 22.15 4.22 -1.46
CA PRO A 135 22.25 4.81 -0.13
C PRO A 135 21.52 4.02 0.96
N CYS A 136 20.43 3.34 0.59
CA CYS A 136 19.61 2.57 1.53
C CYS A 136 20.13 1.16 1.80
N TYR A 137 21.14 0.67 1.06
CA TYR A 137 21.72 -0.64 1.33
C TYR A 137 22.85 -0.50 2.35
N ALA A 138 23.04 -1.55 3.17
CA ALA A 138 24.09 -1.56 4.18
C ALA A 138 25.47 -1.33 3.55
N LYS A 139 26.34 -0.60 4.24
CA LYS A 139 27.67 -0.24 3.73
C LYS A 139 28.47 -1.48 3.34
N GLY A 140 28.95 -1.53 2.10
CA GLY A 140 29.74 -2.64 1.55
C GLY A 140 28.91 -3.85 1.09
N TYR A 141 27.59 -3.84 1.27
CA TYR A 141 26.73 -4.85 0.66
C TYR A 141 26.82 -4.72 -0.87
N ARG A 142 27.06 -5.83 -1.57
CA ARG A 142 27.13 -5.87 -3.03
C ARG A 142 26.18 -6.91 -3.58
N ALA A 143 25.47 -6.54 -4.65
CA ALA A 143 24.59 -7.45 -5.36
C ALA A 143 24.61 -7.18 -6.86
N ASN A 144 24.41 -8.23 -7.66
CA ASN A 144 24.11 -8.10 -9.08
C ASN A 144 22.60 -8.22 -9.26
N ILE A 145 21.97 -7.16 -9.74
CA ILE A 145 20.53 -7.08 -9.94
C ILE A 145 20.24 -7.10 -11.44
N SER A 146 19.32 -7.95 -11.87
CA SER A 146 18.86 -7.97 -13.26
C SER A 146 17.98 -6.77 -13.56
N LEU A 147 18.29 -6.01 -14.61
CA LEU A 147 17.45 -4.86 -14.99
C LEU A 147 16.02 -5.30 -15.34
N ALA A 148 15.85 -6.46 -15.97
CA ALA A 148 14.53 -7.05 -16.22
C ALA A 148 13.70 -7.20 -14.93
N SER A 149 14.32 -7.51 -13.78
CA SER A 149 13.59 -7.63 -12.50
C SER A 149 13.12 -6.30 -11.91
N VAL A 150 13.77 -5.19 -12.30
CA VAL A 150 13.43 -3.82 -11.87
C VAL A 150 12.33 -3.25 -12.76
N PHE A 151 12.49 -3.39 -14.08
CA PHE A 151 11.64 -2.79 -15.10
C PHE A 151 10.50 -3.71 -15.60
N ASN A 152 10.29 -4.88 -14.98
CA ASN A 152 9.13 -5.75 -15.27
C ASN A 152 7.84 -5.35 -14.53
N SER A 153 7.81 -4.20 -13.88
CA SER A 153 6.67 -3.73 -13.11
C SER A 153 5.97 -2.56 -13.79
N PRO A 154 4.62 -2.51 -13.80
CA PRO A 154 3.89 -1.31 -14.24
C PRO A 154 4.21 -0.07 -13.40
N CYS A 155 4.77 -0.25 -12.20
CA CYS A 155 5.18 0.83 -11.31
C CYS A 155 6.49 1.52 -11.74
N VAL A 156 7.20 0.97 -12.72
CA VAL A 156 8.45 1.51 -13.26
C VAL A 156 8.32 1.56 -14.80
N PRO A 157 7.63 2.58 -15.34
CA PRO A 157 7.18 2.55 -16.74
C PRO A 157 8.28 2.78 -17.77
N SER A 158 9.44 3.30 -17.37
CA SER A 158 10.55 3.63 -18.26
C SER A 158 11.85 3.01 -17.77
N GLY A 159 12.63 2.45 -18.70
CA GLY A 159 13.93 1.84 -18.45
C GLY A 159 14.84 1.92 -19.68
N PRO A 160 16.08 1.41 -19.56
CA PRO A 160 17.01 1.36 -20.68
C PRO A 160 16.54 0.40 -21.78
N ALA A 161 17.06 0.59 -23.00
CA ALA A 161 16.66 -0.19 -24.17
C ALA A 161 17.01 -1.69 -24.04
N ASP A 162 18.12 -2.01 -23.37
CA ASP A 162 18.54 -3.37 -23.10
C ASP A 162 18.32 -3.72 -21.62
N LEU A 163 17.38 -4.61 -21.35
CA LEU A 163 17.06 -5.12 -20.01
C LEU A 163 17.74 -6.45 -19.70
N SER A 164 18.51 -7.02 -20.63
CA SER A 164 19.23 -8.30 -20.46
C SER A 164 20.49 -8.16 -19.61
N VAL A 165 20.96 -6.93 -19.39
CA VAL A 165 22.12 -6.63 -18.56
C VAL A 165 21.80 -6.64 -17.07
N ASN A 166 22.84 -6.92 -16.28
CA ASN A 166 22.79 -6.80 -14.83
C ASN A 166 23.52 -5.53 -14.39
N VAL A 167 23.04 -4.92 -13.32
CA VAL A 167 23.73 -3.83 -12.62
C VAL A 167 24.34 -4.33 -11.32
N THR A 168 25.59 -3.98 -11.08
CA THR A 168 26.23 -4.19 -9.77
C THR A 168 25.92 -3.00 -8.89
N VAL A 169 25.27 -3.25 -7.76
CA VAL A 169 24.96 -2.23 -6.75
C VAL A 169 25.86 -2.42 -5.52
N GLU A 170 26.33 -1.32 -4.94
CA GLU A 170 27.06 -1.30 -3.67
C GLU A 170 26.37 -0.36 -2.68
N GLY A 171 26.07 -0.87 -1.48
CA GLY A 171 25.47 -0.10 -0.41
C GLY A 171 26.46 0.88 0.21
N THR A 172 26.02 2.11 0.43
CA THR A 172 26.83 3.13 1.14
C THR A 172 26.48 3.24 2.62
N GLY A 173 25.27 2.79 3.02
CA GLY A 173 24.78 2.86 4.38
C GLY A 173 24.61 4.29 4.89
N ASP A 174 24.06 5.19 4.07
CA ASP A 174 23.84 6.60 4.41
C ASP A 174 22.35 6.88 4.66
N PRO A 175 21.92 7.02 5.93
CA PRO A 175 20.51 7.24 6.26
C PRO A 175 19.94 8.54 5.72
N THR A 176 20.75 9.61 5.67
CA THR A 176 20.30 10.94 5.21
C THR A 176 20.04 10.90 3.71
N GLU A 177 20.99 10.35 2.96
CA GLU A 177 20.85 10.18 1.51
C GLU A 177 19.76 9.16 1.16
N CYS A 178 19.60 8.11 1.97
CA CYS A 178 18.52 7.16 1.78
C CYS A 178 17.15 7.82 1.95
N HIS A 179 16.95 8.59 3.03
CA HIS A 179 15.72 9.32 3.27
C HIS A 179 15.40 10.30 2.13
N ARG A 180 16.42 11.04 1.64
CA ARG A 180 16.29 11.93 0.48
C ARG A 180 15.90 11.17 -0.79
N ALA A 181 16.54 10.03 -1.05
CA ALA A 181 16.27 9.22 -2.23
C ALA A 181 14.87 8.58 -2.21
N ILE A 182 14.41 8.10 -1.05
CA ILE A 182 13.03 7.64 -0.85
C ILE A 182 12.04 8.80 -1.02
N GLY A 183 12.33 9.98 -0.46
CA GLY A 183 11.50 11.17 -0.61
C GLY A 183 11.21 11.55 -2.07
N ASN A 184 12.17 11.34 -2.97
CA ASN A 184 12.02 11.58 -4.41
C ASN A 184 11.09 10.58 -5.12
N VAL A 185 10.68 9.49 -4.46
CA VAL A 185 9.68 8.56 -5.01
C VAL A 185 8.27 9.15 -4.90
N PHE A 186 8.03 10.06 -3.94
CA PHE A 186 6.73 10.67 -3.67
C PHE A 186 6.63 12.07 -4.31
N ASN A 187 5.51 12.41 -4.95
CA ASN A 187 5.29 13.75 -5.48
C ASN A 187 4.44 14.60 -4.53
N PHE A 188 5.08 15.22 -3.54
CA PHE A 188 4.40 16.16 -2.63
C PHE A 188 3.99 17.49 -3.31
N SER A 189 4.64 17.88 -4.41
CA SER A 189 4.34 19.14 -5.10
C SER A 189 2.97 19.14 -5.78
N ALA A 190 2.46 17.96 -6.16
CA ALA A 190 1.11 17.79 -6.72
C ALA A 190 -0.01 18.25 -5.77
N CYS A 191 0.25 18.26 -4.46
CA CYS A 191 -0.71 18.70 -3.46
C CYS A 191 -0.87 20.24 -3.38
N GLN A 192 0.00 21.04 -4.00
CA GLN A 192 -0.08 22.51 -4.00
C GLN A 192 -0.29 23.12 -2.59
N SER A 193 0.33 22.52 -1.57
CA SER A 193 0.19 22.92 -0.15
C SER A 193 -1.22 22.78 0.44
N LYS A 194 -2.10 21.99 -0.18
CA LYS A 194 -3.39 21.62 0.41
C LYS A 194 -3.18 20.77 1.67
N ALA A 195 -3.86 21.14 2.75
CA ALA A 195 -3.78 20.44 4.03
C ALA A 195 -4.49 19.07 4.02
N ASP A 196 -5.44 18.88 3.11
CA ASP A 196 -6.21 17.67 2.91
C ASP A 196 -5.68 16.85 1.72
N CYS A 197 -4.36 16.78 1.60
CA CYS A 197 -3.67 16.01 0.56
C CYS A 197 -2.48 15.28 1.18
N SER A 198 -2.30 14.04 0.75
CA SER A 198 -1.20 13.17 1.19
C SER A 198 0.04 13.38 0.31
N PHE A 199 0.10 12.70 -0.82
CA PHE A 199 1.08 12.86 -1.90
C PHE A 199 0.43 12.52 -3.24
N ASP A 200 1.11 12.79 -4.35
CA ASP A 200 0.63 12.55 -5.71
C ASP A 200 -0.72 13.23 -6.03
N GLY A 201 -1.08 14.28 -5.27
CA GLY A 201 -2.36 14.99 -5.43
C GLY A 201 -3.57 14.22 -4.87
N VAL A 202 -3.34 13.15 -4.10
CA VAL A 202 -4.39 12.33 -3.51
C VAL A 202 -4.96 13.01 -2.27
N TYR A 203 -6.28 13.23 -2.29
CA TYR A 203 -7.04 13.74 -1.16
C TYR A 203 -6.88 12.82 0.06
N GLN A 204 -6.63 13.41 1.23
CA GLN A 204 -6.64 12.72 2.50
C GLN A 204 -7.15 13.69 3.57
N PRO A 205 -8.23 13.38 4.31
CA PRO A 205 -8.65 14.22 5.42
C PRO A 205 -7.56 14.23 6.52
N PRO A 206 -7.55 15.23 7.41
CA PRO A 206 -6.62 15.24 8.54
C PRO A 206 -6.71 13.92 9.32
N ALA A 207 -5.58 13.22 9.43
CA ALA A 207 -5.50 11.98 10.18
C ALA A 207 -5.76 12.26 11.67
N GLN A 208 -6.51 11.37 12.31
CA GLN A 208 -6.91 11.54 13.71
C GLN A 208 -7.10 10.18 14.40
N GLY A 209 -7.05 10.21 15.73
CA GLY A 209 -7.14 9.01 16.53
C GLY A 209 -5.84 8.21 16.53
N GLU A 210 -5.92 7.01 17.07
CA GLU A 210 -4.81 6.05 17.13
C GLU A 210 -4.85 5.11 15.93
N PHE A 211 -3.69 4.66 15.46
CA PHE A 211 -3.56 3.78 14.29
C PHE A 211 -2.79 2.52 14.65
N TYR A 212 -3.13 1.43 13.99
CA TYR A 212 -2.39 0.16 13.99
C TYR A 212 -1.88 -0.17 12.60
#